data_AF-A0A414M394-F1
#
_entry.id   AF-A0A414M394-F1
#
_cell.length_a   1.000
_cell.length_b   1.000
_cell.length_c   1.000
_cell.angle_alpha   90.00
_cell.angle_beta   90.00
_cell.angle_gamma   90.00
#
_symmetry.space_group_name_H-M   'P 1'
#
loop_
_entity.id
_entity.type
_entity.pdbx_description
1 polymer ?
#
loop_
_entity_poly.entity_id
_entity_poly.type
_entity_poly.pdbx_seq_one_letter_code
_entity_poly.pdbx_strand_id
1 'polypeptide(L)'
;MAHKEKNNRQERGFLRITINGKTITCSGINIVISNGKVIVDGKTIQECNSGDIKVTIEGDVNKIDCGGSVEVHGNSGSIDCGGSCEVSGDVKGDIDAGGSETCGNVSGDIDAGGSVRCRR
;
A
#
# COMPACT_ATOMS: atom_id res chain seq x y z
N MET A 1 3.57 33.41 29.72
CA MET A 1 4.17 32.91 28.47
C MET A 1 3.52 31.57 28.18
N ALA A 2 2.47 31.55 27.34
CA ALA A 2 1.75 30.31 27.04
C ALA A 2 2.44 29.62 25.85
N HIS A 3 3.03 28.45 26.10
CA HIS A 3 3.52 27.58 25.04
C HIS A 3 2.33 27.15 24.18
N LYS A 4 2.22 27.73 22.99
CA LYS A 4 1.27 27.31 21.96
C LYS A 4 1.83 26.04 21.34
N GLU A 5 1.35 24.89 21.81
CA GLU A 5 1.62 23.58 21.22
C GLU A 5 1.15 23.62 19.76
N LYS A 6 2.10 23.68 18.82
CA LYS A 6 1.81 23.63 17.40
C LYS A 6 1.36 22.20 17.11
N ASN A 7 0.05 22.00 17.11
CA ASN A 7 -0.58 20.75 16.68
C ASN A 7 -0.30 20.59 15.19
N ASN A 8 0.86 20.04 14.84
CA ASN A 8 1.29 19.77 13.49
C ASN A 8 0.57 18.52 12.99
N ARG A 9 -0.76 18.59 12.88
CA ARG A 9 -1.50 17.65 12.04
C ARG A 9 -1.17 18.03 10.62
N GLN A 10 -0.08 17.46 10.13
CA GLN A 10 0.20 17.37 8.70
C GLN A 10 -1.12 17.00 8.02
N GLU A 11 -1.59 17.86 7.11
CA GLU A 11 -2.71 17.54 6.23
C GLU A 11 -2.27 16.35 5.37
N ARG A 12 -2.36 15.15 5.95
CA ARG A 12 -2.07 13.92 5.24
C ARG A 12 -3.13 13.82 4.16
N GLY A 13 -2.69 13.85 2.91
CA GLY A 13 -3.56 13.66 1.76
C GLY A 13 -4.45 12.46 1.99
N PHE A 14 -5.72 12.60 1.63
CA PHE A 14 -6.67 11.50 1.75
C PHE A 14 -6.31 10.43 0.71
N LEU A 15 -5.93 9.25 1.18
CA LEU A 15 -5.83 8.03 0.40
C LEU A 15 -7.23 7.46 0.17
N ARG A 16 -7.49 6.96 -1.04
CA ARG A 16 -8.70 6.17 -1.32
C ARG A 16 -8.28 4.72 -1.50
N ILE A 17 -8.85 3.83 -0.73
CA ILE A 17 -8.58 2.39 -0.80
C ILE A 17 -9.87 1.70 -1.22
N THR A 18 -9.82 0.97 -2.33
CA THR A 18 -10.92 0.16 -2.83
C THR A 18 -10.65 -1.30 -2.52
N ILE A 19 -11.55 -1.92 -1.76
CA ILE A 19 -11.45 -3.31 -1.32
C ILE A 19 -12.68 -4.04 -1.86
N ASN A 20 -12.48 -5.01 -2.76
CA ASN A 20 -13.58 -5.76 -3.40
C ASN A 20 -14.69 -4.84 -3.96
N GLY A 21 -14.29 -3.73 -4.57
CA GLY A 21 -15.22 -2.73 -5.16
C GLY A 21 -15.78 -1.69 -4.18
N LYS A 22 -15.55 -1.82 -2.87
CA LYS A 22 -15.95 -0.82 -1.88
C LYS A 22 -14.81 0.15 -1.61
N THR A 23 -15.01 1.43 -1.92
CA THR A 23 -14.03 2.49 -1.67
C THR A 23 -14.18 3.10 -0.27
N ILE A 24 -13.06 3.27 0.41
CA ILE A 24 -12.93 3.88 1.74
C ILE A 24 -11.86 4.97 1.66
N THR A 25 -12.13 6.13 2.24
CA THR A 25 -11.16 7.23 2.32
C THR A 25 -10.51 7.24 3.70
N CYS A 26 -9.18 7.30 3.76
CA CYS A 26 -8.39 7.37 4.99
C CYS A 26 -7.18 8.29 4.83
N SER A 27 -6.56 8.69 5.93
CA SER A 27 -5.39 9.60 5.93
C SER A 27 -4.08 8.92 6.33
N GLY A 28 -4.09 7.59 6.51
CA GLY A 28 -2.89 6.83 6.85
C GLY A 28 -2.24 6.22 5.62
N ILE A 29 -0.92 6.10 5.68
CA ILE A 29 -0.04 5.77 4.54
C ILE A 29 0.72 4.46 4.75
N ASN A 30 0.51 3.79 5.89
CA ASN A 30 1.00 2.43 6.14
C ASN A 30 -0.19 1.47 6.10
N ILE A 31 -0.15 0.50 5.18
CA ILE A 31 -1.25 -0.41 4.92
C ILE A 31 -0.81 -1.81 5.29
N VAL A 32 -1.66 -2.50 6.06
CA VAL A 32 -1.52 -3.92 6.37
C VAL A 32 -2.81 -4.62 5.94
N ILE A 33 -2.70 -5.64 5.10
CA ILE A 33 -3.80 -6.47 4.61
C ILE A 33 -3.49 -7.91 4.98
N SER A 34 -4.12 -8.42 6.03
CA SER A 34 -3.84 -9.74 6.56
C SER A 34 -5.08 -10.37 7.17
N ASN A 35 -5.26 -11.68 6.99
CA ASN A 35 -6.37 -12.45 7.57
C ASN A 35 -7.76 -11.83 7.34
N GLY A 36 -8.03 -11.35 6.12
CA GLY A 36 -9.31 -10.70 5.82
C GLY A 36 -9.42 -9.25 6.28
N LYS A 37 -8.44 -8.69 6.99
CA LYS A 37 -8.54 -7.34 7.56
C LYS A 37 -7.68 -6.37 6.78
N VAL A 38 -8.21 -5.18 6.54
CA VAL A 38 -7.45 -4.04 6.02
C VAL A 38 -7.28 -3.02 7.14
N ILE A 39 -6.02 -2.76 7.46
CA ILE A 39 -5.56 -1.95 8.59
C ILE A 39 -4.72 -0.81 8.03
N VAL A 40 -5.04 0.42 8.43
CA VAL A 40 -4.32 1.63 8.01
C VAL A 40 -3.79 2.33 9.25
N ASP A 41 -2.47 2.54 9.31
CA ASP A 41 -1.76 3.10 10.49
C ASP A 41 -2.17 2.42 11.81
N GLY A 42 -2.34 1.10 11.80
CA GLY A 42 -2.74 0.31 12.98
C GLY A 42 -4.23 0.31 13.30
N LYS A 43 -5.06 1.04 12.55
CA LYS A 43 -6.53 1.03 12.69
C LYS A 43 -7.18 0.14 11.64
N THR A 44 -7.94 -0.86 12.05
CA THR A 44 -8.79 -1.65 11.14
C THR A 44 -9.85 -0.76 10.52
N ILE A 45 -9.87 -0.65 9.19
CA ILE A 45 -10.84 0.14 8.44
C ILE A 45 -11.89 -0.73 7.73
N GLN A 46 -11.58 -1.99 7.48
CA GLN A 46 -12.47 -2.94 6.84
C GLN A 46 -12.10 -4.37 7.24
N GLU A 47 -13.12 -5.20 7.45
CA GLU A 47 -12.98 -6.65 7.57
C GLU A 47 -13.74 -7.32 6.42
N CYS A 48 -13.09 -8.26 5.76
CA CYS A 48 -13.56 -9.00 4.61
C CYS A 48 -13.60 -10.48 5.00
N ASN A 49 -14.77 -11.10 4.83
CA ASN A 49 -14.98 -12.52 5.14
C ASN A 49 -14.70 -13.43 3.93
N SER A 50 -14.16 -12.88 2.84
CA SER A 50 -13.90 -13.57 1.56
C SER A 50 -12.42 -13.84 1.39
N GLY A 51 -12.08 -15.00 0.81
CA GLY A 51 -10.69 -15.43 0.55
C GLY A 51 -10.00 -14.59 -0.52
N ASP A 52 -10.73 -14.14 -1.54
CA ASP A 52 -10.19 -13.26 -2.57
C ASP A 52 -10.41 -11.79 -2.17
N ILE A 53 -9.32 -11.12 -1.80
CA ILE A 53 -9.31 -9.69 -1.48
C ILE A 53 -8.54 -8.97 -2.59
N LYS A 54 -9.26 -8.24 -3.43
CA LYS A 54 -8.66 -7.29 -4.37
C LYS A 54 -8.56 -5.93 -3.71
N VAL A 55 -7.34 -5.43 -3.53
CA VAL A 55 -7.07 -4.11 -2.97
C VAL A 55 -6.45 -3.21 -4.04
N THR A 56 -7.07 -2.06 -4.25
CA THR A 56 -6.57 -0.98 -5.09
C THR A 56 -6.40 0.27 -4.24
N ILE A 57 -5.22 0.87 -4.26
CA ILE A 57 -4.88 2.05 -3.46
C ILE A 57 -4.62 3.22 -4.40
N GLU A 58 -5.29 4.34 -4.15
CA GLU A 58 -5.16 5.57 -4.92
C GLU A 58 -4.41 6.61 -4.10
N GLY A 59 -3.18 6.91 -4.52
CA GLY A 59 -2.28 7.84 -3.84
C GLY A 59 -0.98 7.19 -3.35
N ASP A 60 -0.11 8.05 -2.81
CA ASP A 60 1.21 7.62 -2.33
C ASP A 60 1.13 6.94 -0.98
N VAL A 61 1.95 5.89 -0.81
CA VAL A 61 2.03 5.11 0.43
C VAL A 61 3.48 4.96 0.90
N ASN A 62 3.69 4.77 2.19
CA ASN A 62 5.02 4.56 2.76
C ASN A 62 5.36 3.08 2.89
N LYS A 63 4.39 2.25 3.27
CA LYS A 63 4.60 0.83 3.47
C LYS A 63 3.34 0.04 3.15
N ILE A 64 3.52 -1.09 2.48
CA ILE A 64 2.49 -2.10 2.31
C ILE A 64 3.00 -3.44 2.86
N ASP A 65 2.16 -4.11 3.63
CA ASP A 65 2.29 -5.50 4.07
C ASP A 65 0.98 -6.20 3.69
N CYS A 66 1.02 -7.13 2.75
CA CYS A 66 -0.17 -7.74 2.18
C CYS A 66 -0.01 -9.26 2.03
N GLY A 67 -0.83 -10.06 2.69
CA GLY A 67 -0.81 -11.51 2.47
C GLY A 67 -1.22 -11.96 1.05
N GLY A 68 -1.81 -11.06 0.25
CA GLY A 68 -2.28 -11.32 -1.10
C GLY A 68 -1.72 -10.32 -2.12
N SER A 69 -2.46 -10.10 -3.21
CA SER A 69 -2.06 -9.15 -4.26
C SER A 69 -2.56 -7.73 -3.98
N VAL A 70 -1.83 -6.72 -4.47
CA VAL A 70 -2.17 -5.30 -4.30
C VAL A 70 -1.87 -4.48 -5.55
N GLU A 71 -2.75 -3.52 -5.85
CA GLU A 71 -2.57 -2.54 -6.93
C GLU A 71 -2.47 -1.13 -6.33
N VAL A 72 -1.47 -0.35 -6.73
CA VAL A 72 -1.19 0.99 -6.21
C VAL A 72 -1.10 1.98 -7.37
N HIS A 73 -2.04 2.91 -7.43
CA HIS A 73 -2.03 4.05 -8.35
C HIS A 73 -1.35 5.25 -7.66
N GLY A 74 -0.03 5.18 -7.54
CA GLY A 74 0.80 6.16 -6.85
C GLY A 74 2.23 5.66 -6.68
N ASN A 75 3.01 6.37 -5.88
CA ASN A 75 4.33 5.93 -5.45
C ASN A 75 4.24 5.09 -4.16
N SER A 76 5.25 4.25 -3.93
CA SER A 76 5.36 3.48 -2.69
C SER A 76 6.72 3.65 -2.02
N GLY A 77 6.79 3.34 -0.72
CA GLY A 77 8.05 3.13 -0.01
C GLY A 77 8.51 1.69 -0.16
N SER A 78 8.29 0.85 0.85
CA SER A 78 8.58 -0.60 0.79
C SER A 78 7.31 -1.42 0.66
N ILE A 79 7.38 -2.54 -0.06
CA ILE A 79 6.25 -3.44 -0.30
C ILE A 79 6.67 -4.86 0.06
N ASP A 80 5.85 -5.50 0.89
CA ASP A 80 5.91 -6.94 1.19
C ASP A 80 4.55 -7.52 0.83
N CYS A 81 4.49 -8.41 -0.16
CA CYS A 81 3.26 -9.07 -0.54
C CYS A 81 3.37 -10.57 -0.85
N GLY A 82 2.48 -11.38 -0.27
CA GLY A 82 2.42 -12.81 -0.58
C GLY A 82 1.96 -13.11 -2.01
N GLY A 83 1.24 -12.18 -2.64
CA GLY A 83 0.78 -12.27 -4.03
C GLY A 83 1.63 -11.45 -5.00
N SER A 84 0.98 -10.92 -6.04
CA SER A 84 1.59 -9.99 -7.01
C SER A 84 1.41 -8.53 -6.60
N CYS A 85 2.36 -7.65 -6.92
CA CYS A 85 2.16 -6.20 -6.84
C CYS A 85 2.16 -5.52 -8.21
N GLU A 86 1.23 -4.58 -8.40
CA GLU A 86 1.30 -3.58 -9.47
C GLU A 86 1.34 -2.17 -8.86
N VAL A 87 2.38 -1.41 -9.17
CA VAL A 87 2.58 -0.01 -8.76
C VAL A 87 2.70 0.83 -10.02
N SER A 88 1.84 1.84 -10.19
CA SER A 88 1.89 2.71 -11.36
C SER A 88 3.05 3.72 -11.31
N GLY A 89 3.53 4.04 -10.11
CA GLY A 89 4.63 4.99 -9.86
C GLY A 89 5.92 4.32 -9.42
N ASP A 90 6.81 5.12 -8.83
CA ASP A 90 8.11 4.66 -8.35
C ASP A 90 8.01 4.03 -6.95
N VAL A 91 8.95 3.12 -6.66
CA VAL A 91 9.12 2.50 -5.35
C VAL A 91 10.45 2.96 -4.76
N LYS A 92 10.39 3.61 -3.60
CA LYS A 92 11.56 4.22 -2.95
C LYS A 92 12.36 3.25 -2.10
N GLY A 93 11.78 2.10 -1.74
CA GLY A 93 12.43 1.02 -1.01
C GLY A 93 12.43 -0.27 -1.80
N ASP A 94 12.37 -1.39 -1.08
CA ASP A 94 12.40 -2.73 -1.64
C ASP A 94 10.98 -3.24 -1.96
N ILE A 95 10.92 -4.21 -2.88
CA ILE A 95 9.73 -5.02 -3.17
C ILE A 95 10.09 -6.47 -2.87
N ASP A 96 9.38 -7.10 -1.93
CA ASP A 96 9.39 -8.55 -1.69
C ASP A 96 8.02 -9.10 -2.04
N ALA A 97 7.95 -10.00 -3.01
CA ALA A 97 6.71 -10.54 -3.48
C ALA A 97 6.74 -12.02 -3.87
N GLY A 98 5.72 -12.77 -3.49
CA GLY A 98 5.55 -14.15 -3.93
C GLY A 98 5.15 -14.28 -5.41
N GLY A 99 4.59 -13.22 -6.00
CA GLY A 99 4.01 -13.18 -7.33
C GLY A 99 4.87 -12.49 -8.40
N SER A 100 4.19 -11.93 -9.40
CA SER A 100 4.82 -11.15 -10.47
C SER A 100 4.63 -9.67 -10.23
N GLU A 101 5.69 -8.91 -10.49
CA GLU A 101 5.80 -7.51 -10.09
C GLU A 101 5.80 -6.60 -11.30
N THR A 102 5.02 -5.52 -11.21
CA THR A 102 5.08 -4.43 -12.16
C THR A 102 5.17 -3.11 -11.42
N CYS A 103 6.19 -2.30 -11.72
CA CYS A 103 6.41 -1.02 -11.06
C CYS A 103 7.05 0.00 -12.00
N GLY A 104 7.18 1.25 -11.54
CA GLY A 104 8.10 2.24 -12.12
C GLY A 104 9.56 1.94 -11.79
N ASN A 105 10.33 2.97 -11.45
CA ASN A 105 11.69 2.79 -10.94
C ASN A 105 11.65 2.26 -9.50
N VAL A 106 12.62 1.43 -9.15
CA VAL A 106 12.81 0.94 -7.78
C VAL A 106 14.18 1.40 -7.30
N SER A 107 14.23 2.07 -6.15
CA SER A 107 15.48 2.55 -5.55
C SER A 107 16.20 1.47 -4.73
N GLY A 108 15.44 0.49 -4.24
CA GLY A 108 15.94 -0.69 -3.53
C GLY A 108 16.00 -1.93 -4.41
N ASP A 109 15.92 -3.10 -3.78
CA ASP A 109 15.95 -4.40 -4.43
C ASP A 109 14.52 -4.90 -4.75
N ILE A 110 14.42 -5.80 -5.74
CA ILE A 110 13.18 -6.53 -6.06
C ILE A 110 13.46 -8.02 -5.88
N ASP A 111 12.80 -8.64 -4.92
CA ASP A 111 12.70 -10.10 -4.79
C ASP A 111 11.30 -10.53 -5.21
N ALA A 112 11.21 -11.36 -6.24
CA ALA A 112 9.95 -11.78 -6.84
C ALA A 112 9.97 -13.27 -7.14
N GLY A 113 8.92 -13.98 -6.73
CA GLY A 113 8.70 -15.37 -7.12
C GLY A 113 8.36 -15.54 -8.62
N GLY A 114 7.90 -14.48 -9.27
CA GLY A 114 7.45 -14.46 -10.67
C GLY A 114 8.25 -13.52 -11.56
N SER A 115 7.57 -12.95 -12.57
CA SER A 115 8.21 -12.04 -13.53
C SER A 115 8.28 -10.62 -12.97
N VAL A 116 9.37 -9.90 -13.25
CA VAL A 116 9.51 -8.49 -12.91
C VAL A 116 9.45 -7.63 -14.17
N ARG A 117 8.62 -6.58 -14.15
CA ARG A 117 8.50 -5.62 -15.25
C ARG A 117 8.51 -4.18 -14.73
N CYS A 118 9.65 -3.50 -14.91
CA CYS A 118 9.75 -2.06 -14.65
C CYS A 118 9.34 -1.26 -15.90
N ARG A 119 8.44 -0.29 -15.74
CA ARG A 119 7.97 0.63 -16.79
C ARG A 119 8.67 1.98 -16.61
N ARG A 120 9.05 2.64 -17.71
CA ARG A 120 9.60 4.01 -17.72
C ARG A 120 8.53 5.02 -18.10
#